data_AF-A0A6B0GM95-F1
#
_entry.id   AF-A0A6B0GM95-F1
#
_cell.length_a   1.000
_cell.length_b   1.000
_cell.length_c   1.000
_cell.angle_alpha   90.00
_cell.angle_beta   90.00
_cell.angle_gamma   90.00
#
_symmetry.space_group_name_H-M   'P 1'
#
loop_
_entity.id
_entity.type
_entity.pdbx_description
1 polymer ?
#
loop_
_entity_poly.entity_id
_entity_poly.type
_entity_poly.pdbx_seq_one_letter_code
_entity_poly.pdbx_strand_id
1 'polypeptide(L)'
;MSDADASEEHDGTDDHETTDTAEANGITARYYETETERVLAYERAGRTAAVAQNVEGYAMLKVRPTADGDELERYYGFDMALDHVAELLAVAVHDLPVPDAASDMGM
;
A
#
# COMPACT_ATOMS: atom_id res chain seq x y z
N MET A 1 1.93 4.00 -48.12
CA MET A 1 2.66 4.75 -47.08
C MET A 1 1.72 4.74 -45.88
N SER A 2 1.78 3.64 -45.10
CA SER A 2 2.61 3.50 -43.87
C SER A 2 1.92 4.20 -42.70
N ASP A 3 1.66 3.63 -41.52
CA ASP A 3 1.85 2.32 -40.88
C ASP A 3 0.84 2.36 -39.70
N ALA A 4 -0.03 1.36 -39.51
CA ALA A 4 -0.04 0.45 -38.36
C ALA A 4 0.71 0.94 -37.10
N ASP A 5 -0.01 1.11 -35.99
CA ASP A 5 0.46 0.57 -34.71
C ASP A 5 -0.74 0.26 -33.81
N ALA A 6 -0.73 -0.97 -33.30
CA ALA A 6 -1.76 -1.58 -32.48
C ALA A 6 -1.55 -1.21 -31.01
N SER A 7 -2.63 -1.14 -30.23
CA SER A 7 -2.54 -1.29 -28.78
C SER A 7 -3.71 -2.13 -28.32
N GLU A 8 -3.46 -3.44 -28.49
CA GLU A 8 -3.65 -4.52 -27.53
C GLU A 8 -5.00 -4.61 -26.82
N GLU A 9 -5.81 -5.56 -27.30
CA GLU A 9 -6.87 -6.20 -26.55
C GLU A 9 -6.23 -6.97 -25.38
N HIS A 10 -6.52 -6.58 -24.14
CA HIS A 10 -6.13 -7.36 -22.96
C HIS A 10 -7.27 -8.34 -22.62
N ASP A 11 -7.32 -9.46 -23.35
CA ASP A 11 -8.03 -10.66 -22.92
C ASP A 11 -7.05 -11.54 -22.13
N GLY A 12 -7.16 -11.44 -20.81
CA GLY A 12 -6.45 -12.27 -19.86
C GLY A 12 -7.23 -12.26 -18.56
N THR A 13 -7.86 -13.38 -18.20
CA THR A 13 -8.15 -13.64 -16.79
C THR A 13 -6.82 -14.04 -16.16
N ASP A 14 -6.00 -13.04 -15.86
CA ASP A 14 -4.83 -13.20 -15.00
C ASP A 14 -5.37 -13.15 -13.56
N ASP A 15 -4.94 -14.09 -12.74
CA ASP A 15 -5.06 -13.99 -11.28
C ASP A 15 -4.12 -12.85 -10.81
N HIS A 16 -4.35 -11.62 -11.28
CA HIS A 16 -3.44 -10.50 -11.17
C HIS A 16 -3.18 -10.18 -9.69
N GLU A 17 -1.91 -10.22 -9.28
CA GLU A 17 -1.44 -9.52 -8.09
C GLU A 17 -1.89 -8.05 -8.19
N THR A 18 -2.90 -7.67 -7.40
CA THR A 18 -3.36 -6.27 -7.36
C THR A 18 -2.22 -5.42 -6.85
N THR A 19 -1.71 -4.48 -7.66
CA THR A 19 -0.71 -3.50 -7.24
C THR A 19 -1.15 -2.10 -7.66
N ASP A 20 -0.90 -1.12 -6.80
CA ASP A 20 -1.22 0.29 -7.06
C ASP A 20 -0.18 1.18 -6.37
N THR A 21 0.05 2.39 -6.90
CA THR A 21 1.06 3.31 -6.39
C THR A 21 0.57 4.75 -6.38
N ALA A 22 0.91 5.49 -5.34
CA ALA A 22 0.62 6.91 -5.22
C ALA A 22 1.83 7.67 -4.69
N GLU A 23 2.05 8.88 -5.22
CA GLU A 23 3.18 9.73 -4.82
C GLU A 23 2.71 11.14 -4.46
N ALA A 24 3.13 11.62 -3.29
CA ALA A 24 2.86 12.98 -2.83
C ALA A 24 3.93 13.43 -1.83
N ASN A 25 4.27 14.72 -1.80
CA ASN A 25 5.16 15.30 -0.78
C ASN A 25 6.54 14.60 -0.65
N GLY A 26 7.03 13.97 -1.72
CA GLY A 26 8.26 13.18 -1.71
C GLY A 26 8.14 11.84 -0.97
N ILE A 27 6.93 11.34 -0.81
CA ILE A 27 6.59 10.02 -0.26
C ILE A 27 6.06 9.17 -1.39
N THR A 28 6.58 7.95 -1.54
CA THR A 28 6.03 6.93 -2.43
C THR A 28 5.28 5.93 -1.58
N ALA A 29 4.01 5.69 -1.91
CA ALA A 29 3.20 4.62 -1.35
C ALA A 29 2.98 3.54 -2.42
N ARG A 30 3.21 2.28 -2.05
CA ARG A 30 2.98 1.11 -2.89
C ARG A 30 2.06 0.14 -2.19
N TYR A 31 0.92 -0.11 -2.81
CA TYR A 31 0.00 -1.16 -2.46
C TYR A 31 0.32 -2.43 -3.26
N TYR A 32 0.24 -3.58 -2.59
CA TYR A 32 0.21 -4.88 -3.25
C TYR A 32 -0.46 -5.94 -2.39
N GLU A 33 -0.99 -6.96 -3.04
CA GLU A 33 -1.54 -8.14 -2.37
C GLU A 33 -0.58 -9.33 -2.49
N THR A 34 -0.56 -10.12 -1.44
CA THR A 34 0.04 -11.45 -1.41
C THR A 34 -1.08 -12.47 -1.21
N GLU A 35 -0.76 -13.76 -1.25
CA GLU A 35 -1.72 -14.82 -0.93
C GLU A 35 -2.39 -14.67 0.45
N THR A 36 -1.74 -13.97 1.39
CA THR A 36 -2.18 -13.90 2.79
C THR A 36 -2.43 -12.50 3.31
N GLU A 37 -1.84 -11.48 2.69
CA GLU A 37 -1.84 -10.11 3.19
C GLU A 37 -2.03 -9.08 2.07
N ARG A 38 -2.76 -8.02 2.38
CA ARG A 38 -2.72 -6.73 1.71
C ARG A 38 -1.65 -5.88 2.38
N VAL A 39 -0.73 -5.29 1.60
CA VAL A 39 0.38 -4.49 2.12
C VAL A 39 0.37 -3.11 1.49
N LEU A 40 0.43 -2.08 2.33
CA LEU A 40 0.66 -0.69 1.93
C LEU A 40 2.00 -0.23 2.50
N ALA A 41 3.01 -0.18 1.63
CA ALA A 41 4.37 0.20 1.98
C ALA A 41 4.66 1.65 1.60
N TYR A 42 5.40 2.34 2.45
CA TYR A 42 5.81 3.73 2.28
C TYR A 42 7.33 3.86 2.27
N GLU A 43 7.82 4.75 1.42
CA GLU A 43 9.22 5.17 1.41
C GLU A 43 9.33 6.69 1.33
N ARG A 44 10.24 7.27 2.14
CA ARG A 44 10.63 8.67 2.06
C ARG A 44 12.05 8.87 2.54
N ALA A 45 12.91 9.42 1.69
CA ALA A 45 14.27 9.83 2.07
C ALA A 45 15.05 8.76 2.86
N GLY A 46 14.95 7.49 2.44
CA GLY A 46 15.59 6.34 3.10
C GLY A 46 14.90 5.84 4.38
N ARG A 47 13.74 6.39 4.74
CA ARG A 47 12.85 5.86 5.79
C ARG A 47 11.73 5.06 5.16
N THR A 48 11.31 4.02 5.86
CA THR A 48 10.24 3.12 5.43
C THR A 48 9.26 2.88 6.57
N ALA A 49 8.05 2.52 6.20
CA ALA A 49 7.02 2.00 7.09
C ALA A 49 6.00 1.23 6.25
N ALA A 50 5.28 0.29 6.83
CA ALA A 50 4.22 -0.42 6.12
C ALA A 50 3.03 -0.73 7.01
N VAL A 51 1.86 -0.80 6.39
CA VAL A 51 0.63 -1.35 6.96
C VAL A 51 0.33 -2.69 6.30
N ALA A 52 0.10 -3.73 7.08
CA ALA A 52 -0.28 -5.05 6.58
C ALA A 52 -1.61 -5.51 7.19
N GLN A 53 -2.50 -6.04 6.35
CA GLN A 53 -3.81 -6.58 6.73
C GLN A 53 -3.92 -8.00 6.17
N ASN A 54 -4.45 -8.97 6.91
CA ASN A 54 -4.73 -10.28 6.31
C ASN A 54 -5.89 -10.17 5.30
N VAL A 55 -5.82 -10.90 4.18
CA VAL A 55 -6.86 -10.90 3.13
C VAL A 55 -8.22 -11.43 3.62
N GLU A 56 -8.24 -12.25 4.67
CA GLU A 56 -9.47 -12.83 5.24
C GLU A 56 -10.32 -11.83 6.08
N GLY A 57 -10.05 -10.52 5.98
CA GLY A 57 -11.01 -9.44 6.23
C GLY A 57 -11.36 -9.08 7.68
N TYR A 58 -10.98 -9.89 8.68
CA TYR A 58 -11.25 -9.58 10.10
C TYR A 58 -10.00 -9.23 10.93
N ALA A 59 -8.85 -9.12 10.28
CA ALA A 59 -7.59 -8.91 10.98
C ALA A 59 -7.29 -7.43 11.21
N MET A 60 -6.86 -7.11 12.44
CA MET A 60 -6.24 -5.83 12.77
C MET A 60 -5.11 -5.50 11.80
N LEU A 61 -4.94 -4.21 11.54
CA LEU A 61 -3.84 -3.67 10.74
C LEU A 61 -2.55 -3.70 11.55
N LYS A 62 -1.49 -4.28 10.97
CA LYS A 62 -0.16 -4.35 11.55
C LYS A 62 0.69 -3.22 10.98
N VAL A 63 1.30 -2.41 11.84
CA VAL A 63 2.34 -1.45 11.41
C VAL A 63 3.70 -2.11 11.54
N ARG A 64 4.54 -1.96 10.51
CA ARG A 64 5.87 -2.57 10.38
C ARG A 64 6.92 -1.51 10.00
N PRO A 65 8.21 -1.68 10.33
CA PRO A 65 9.27 -0.75 9.94
C PRO A 65 9.64 -0.85 8.45
N THR A 66 9.38 -1.99 7.82
CA THR A 66 9.53 -2.24 6.38
C THR A 66 8.39 -3.15 5.94
N ALA A 67 8.22 -3.35 4.62
CA ALA A 67 7.14 -4.18 4.10
C ALA A 67 7.20 -5.64 4.61
N ASP A 68 8.41 -6.20 4.70
CA ASP A 68 8.69 -7.55 5.19
C ASP A 68 9.10 -7.58 6.68
N GLY A 69 9.02 -6.43 7.37
CA GLY A 69 9.45 -6.30 8.74
C GLY A 69 8.51 -6.96 9.74
N ASP A 70 9.02 -7.21 10.94
CA ASP A 70 8.18 -7.66 12.05
C ASP A 70 7.15 -6.60 12.45
N GLU A 71 6.03 -7.06 12.98
CA GLU A 71 4.98 -6.23 13.55
C GLU A 71 5.52 -5.40 14.72
N LEU A 72 5.26 -4.09 14.69
CA LEU A 72 5.51 -3.17 15.79
C LEU A 72 4.27 -3.02 16.68
N GLU A 73 3.10 -2.83 16.06
CA GLU A 73 1.84 -2.53 16.76
C GLU A 73 0.63 -2.90 15.89
N ARG A 74 -0.54 -3.09 16.54
CA ARG A 74 -1.82 -3.40 15.86
C ARG A 74 -2.89 -2.34 16.09
N TYR A 75 -3.67 -2.08 15.04
CA TYR A 75 -4.77 -1.13 15.06
C TYR A 75 -6.06 -1.70 14.47
N TYR A 76 -7.18 -1.33 15.07
CA TYR A 76 -8.51 -1.62 14.52
C TYR A 76 -8.95 -0.63 13.44
N GLY A 77 -8.33 0.54 13.35
CA GLY A 77 -8.69 1.59 12.40
C GLY A 77 -7.51 1.99 11.52
N PHE A 78 -7.79 2.19 10.23
CA PHE A 78 -6.76 2.56 9.26
C PHE A 78 -6.13 3.91 9.55
N ASP A 79 -6.94 4.90 9.94
CA ASP A 79 -6.43 6.22 10.33
C ASP A 79 -5.40 6.15 11.48
N MET A 80 -5.61 5.27 12.46
CA MET A 80 -4.68 5.08 13.58
C MET A 80 -3.38 4.38 13.14
N ALA A 81 -3.48 3.43 12.19
CA ALA A 81 -2.30 2.81 11.59
C ALA A 81 -1.50 3.83 10.76
N LEU A 82 -2.18 4.69 10.00
CA LEU A 82 -1.56 5.75 9.21
C LEU A 82 -0.88 6.82 10.08
N ASP A 83 -1.46 7.16 11.23
CA ASP A 83 -0.84 8.06 12.20
C ASP A 83 0.53 7.53 12.66
N HIS A 84 0.61 6.25 13.04
CA HIS A 84 1.87 5.61 13.42
C HIS A 84 2.86 5.53 12.23
N VAL A 85 2.39 5.22 11.02
CA VAL A 85 3.23 5.28 9.81
C VAL A 85 3.83 6.68 9.63
N ALA A 86 3.02 7.74 9.80
CA ALA A 86 3.48 9.11 9.68
C ALA A 86 4.55 9.47 10.73
N GLU A 87 4.38 8.97 11.98
CA GLU A 87 5.40 9.11 13.03
C GLU A 87 6.73 8.46 12.63
N LEU A 88 6.72 7.24 12.10
CA LEU A 88 7.92 6.54 11.64
C LEU A 88 8.64 7.29 10.51
N LEU A 89 7.88 7.88 9.58
CA LEU A 89 8.41 8.66 8.47
C LEU A 89 8.76 10.11 8.83
N ALA A 90 8.41 10.56 10.04
CA ALA A 90 8.48 11.94 10.51
C ALA A 90 7.84 12.95 9.54
N VAL A 91 6.57 12.69 9.20
CA VAL A 91 5.71 13.55 8.37
C VAL A 91 4.36 13.73 9.05
N ALA A 92 3.50 14.60 8.51
CA ALA A 92 2.12 14.66 8.95
C ALA A 92 1.29 13.56 8.27
N VAL A 93 0.29 13.01 8.97
CA VAL A 93 -0.57 11.94 8.43
C VAL A 93 -1.28 12.33 7.12
N HIS A 94 -1.68 13.60 6.97
CA HIS A 94 -2.31 14.11 5.76
C HIS A 94 -1.35 14.27 4.57
N ASP A 95 -0.04 14.12 4.79
CA ASP A 95 0.94 14.11 3.72
C ASP A 95 1.08 12.72 3.09
N LEU A 96 0.60 11.66 3.76
CA LEU A 96 0.70 10.28 3.27
C LEU A 96 -0.24 10.08 2.08
N PRO A 97 0.28 9.75 0.88
CA PRO A 97 -0.58 9.31 -0.21
C PRO A 97 -1.16 7.93 0.11
N VAL A 98 -2.43 7.71 -0.22
CA VAL A 98 -3.10 6.41 -0.13
C VAL A 98 -3.57 6.05 -1.54
N PRO A 99 -3.04 4.98 -2.16
CA PRO A 99 -3.54 4.48 -3.44
C PRO A 99 -5.01 4.05 -3.33
N ASP A 100 -5.78 4.16 -4.42
CA ASP A 100 -7.21 3.85 -4.41
C ASP A 100 -7.47 2.40 -3.98
N ALA A 101 -6.60 1.47 -4.41
CA ALA A 101 -6.69 0.05 -4.04
C ALA A 101 -6.47 -0.24 -2.54
N ALA A 102 -5.91 0.71 -1.77
CA ALA A 102 -5.69 0.59 -0.33
C ALA A 102 -6.74 1.35 0.51
N SER A 103 -7.66 2.09 -0.12
CA SER A 103 -8.56 3.03 0.54
C SER A 103 -9.58 2.38 1.50
N ASP A 104 -9.85 1.08 1.33
CA ASP A 104 -10.78 0.29 2.14
C ASP A 104 -10.07 -0.62 3.16
N MET A 105 -8.75 -0.51 3.31
CA MET A 105 -8.03 -1.25 4.35
C MET A 105 -8.60 -0.91 5.73
N GLY A 106 -8.78 -1.92 6.58
CA GLY A 106 -9.34 -1.76 7.92
C GLY A 106 -10.86 -1.65 8.01
N MET A 107 -11.61 -1.81 6.91
CA MET A 107 -13.06 -2.02 6.91
C MET A 107 -13.44 -3.49 6.78
#